data_AF-A0A510J9U6-F1
#
_entry.id   AF-A0A510J9U6-F1
#
_cell.length_a   1.000
_cell.length_b   1.000
_cell.length_c   1.000
_cell.angle_alpha   90.00
_cell.angle_beta   90.00
_cell.angle_gamma   90.00
#
_symmetry.space_group_name_H-M   'P 1'
#
loop_
_entity.id
_entity.type
_entity.pdbx_description
1 polymer ?
#
loop_
_entity_poly.entity_id
_entity_poly.type
_entity_poly.pdbx_seq_one_letter_code
_entity_poly.pdbx_strand_id
1 'polypeptide(L)' 'MDILYRKHMNLYGSSFLKEYTRVSKLTEELNKKIGLPIYKVTIDVLNSELKVENRFSGKKKMKFSHSMKGNLNYVR' A
#
# COMPACT_ATOMS: atom_id res chain seq x y z
N MET A 1 0.25 10.92 3.59
CA MET A 1 0.00 9.47 3.56
C MET A 1 -0.13 9.01 4.98
N ASP A 2 -1.16 8.22 5.28
CA ASP A 2 -1.32 7.61 6.61
C ASP A 2 -0.38 6.43 6.73
N ILE A 3 0.56 6.54 7.67
CA ILE A 3 1.54 5.50 7.99
C ILE A 3 0.99 4.72 9.18
N LEU A 4 0.66 3.45 8.95
CA LEU A 4 0.11 2.56 9.99
C LEU A 4 1.21 2.05 10.92
N TYR A 5 2.41 1.88 10.36
CA TYR A 5 3.56 1.34 11.08
C TYR A 5 4.85 1.97 10.54
N ARG A 6 5.74 2.36 11.45
CA ARG A 6 7.07 2.87 11.14
C ARG A 6 8.06 2.33 12.15
N LYS A 7 9.18 1.80 11.68
CA LYS A 7 10.27 1.36 12.55
C LYS A 7 11.61 1.64 11.90
N HIS A 8 12.47 2.34 12.62
CA HIS A 8 13.85 2.61 12.22
C HIS A 8 14.72 1.39 12.53
N MET A 9 15.44 0.89 11.53
CA MET A 9 16.28 -0.30 11.67
C MET A 9 17.35 -0.38 10.59
N ASN A 10 18.51 -0.94 10.92
CA ASN A 10 19.58 -1.13 9.95
C ASN A 10 19.16 -2.13 8.86
N LEU A 11 18.99 -1.65 7.62
CA LEU A 11 18.51 -2.41 6.47
C LEU A 11 19.42 -3.59 6.07
N TYR A 12 20.70 -3.49 6.42
CA TYR A 12 21.71 -4.51 6.12
C TYR A 12 21.92 -5.50 7.29
N GLY A 13 21.17 -5.34 8.39
CA GLY A 13 21.21 -6.24 9.52
C GLY A 13 20.32 -7.48 9.32
N SER A 14 20.72 -8.61 9.91
CA SER A 14 19.90 -9.83 9.91
C SER A 14 18.54 -9.66 10.61
N SER A 15 18.44 -8.66 11.49
CA SER A 15 17.20 -8.24 12.15
C SER A 15 16.19 -7.60 11.20
N PHE A 16 16.65 -6.89 10.17
CA PHE A 16 15.79 -6.26 9.19
C PHE A 16 14.98 -7.29 8.41
N LEU A 17 15.63 -8.34 7.90
CA LEU A 17 14.95 -9.37 7.11
C LEU A 17 13.86 -10.05 7.94
N LYS A 18 14.17 -10.38 9.20
CA LYS A 18 13.19 -11.00 10.13
C LYS A 18 11.98 -10.10 10.35
N GLU A 19 12.21 -8.83 10.63
CA GLU A 19 11.15 -7.85 10.84
C GLU A 19 10.34 -7.61 9.57
N TYR A 20 11.00 -7.47 8.41
CA TYR A 20 10.35 -7.33 7.12
C TYR A 20 9.42 -8.52 6.83
N THR A 21 9.90 -9.75 7.00
CA THR A 21 9.07 -10.95 6.81
C THR A 21 7.89 -10.98 7.77
N ARG A 22 8.11 -10.63 9.04
CA ARG A 22 7.04 -10.57 10.05
C ARG A 22 5.96 -9.56 9.69
N VAL A 23 6.38 -8.32 9.39
CA VAL A 23 5.48 -7.23 9.04
C VAL A 23 4.76 -7.51 7.72
N SER A 24 5.44 -8.13 6.76
CA SER A 24 4.86 -8.51 5.47
C SER A 24 3.75 -9.55 5.64
N LYS A 25 3.97 -10.60 6.43
CA LYS A 25 2.92 -11.60 6.76
C LYS A 25 1.72 -10.96 7.45
N LEU A 26 1.95 -10.12 8.46
CA LEU A 26 0.86 -9.42 9.16
C LEU A 26 0.07 -8.50 8.23
N THR A 27 0.77 -7.82 7.32
CA THR A 27 0.14 -6.95 6.31
C THR A 27 -0.71 -7.76 5.33
N GLU A 28 -0.22 -8.93 4.92
CA GLU A 28 -0.96 -9.85 4.05
C GLU A 28 -2.22 -10.39 4.73
N GLU A 29 -2.13 -10.82 5.99
CA GLU A 29 -3.27 -11.26 6.78
C GLU A 29 -4.32 -10.16 6.98
N LEU A 30 -3.87 -8.93 7.26
CA LEU A 30 -4.74 -7.76 7.35
C LEU A 30 -5.48 -7.51 6.03
N ASN A 31 -4.76 -7.52 4.91
CA ASN A 31 -5.37 -7.34 3.59
C ASN A 31 -6.35 -8.47 3.25
N LYS A 32 -6.04 -9.73 3.61
CA LYS A 32 -6.94 -10.87 3.45
C LYS A 32 -8.21 -10.71 4.28
N LYS A 33 -8.10 -10.30 5.54
CA LYS A 33 -9.27 -10.05 6.41
C LYS A 33 -10.18 -8.96 5.88
N ILE A 34 -9.61 -7.92 5.27
CA ILE A 34 -10.39 -6.83 4.68
C ILE A 34 -10.93 -7.20 3.28
N GLY A 35 -10.34 -8.20 2.62
CA GLY A 35 -10.68 -8.61 1.26
C GLY A 35 -10.14 -7.66 0.18
N LEU A 36 -9.30 -6.69 0.55
CA LEU A 36 -8.72 -5.70 -0.34
C LEU A 36 -7.25 -5.43 0.01
N PRO A 37 -6.36 -5.22 -0.98
CA PRO A 37 -4.95 -4.92 -0.73
C PRO A 37 -4.76 -3.45 -0.34
N ILE A 38 -5.21 -3.07 0.86
CA ILE A 38 -5.18 -1.70 1.38
C ILE A 38 -3.78 -1.28 1.81
N TYR A 39 -3.07 -2.17 2.50
CA TYR A 39 -1.78 -1.86 3.11
C TYR A 39 -0.62 -2.40 2.28
N LYS A 40 0.47 -1.63 2.22
CA LYS A 40 1.72 -2.01 1.55
C LYS A 40 2.89 -1.79 2.49
N VAL A 41 3.78 -2.76 2.54
CA VAL A 41 5.09 -2.60 3.18
C VAL A 41 6.02 -1.85 2.22
N THR A 42 6.60 -0.74 2.67
CA THR A 42 7.53 0.11 1.94
C THR A 42 8.83 0.21 2.75
N ILE A 43 9.97 0.23 2.06
CA ILE A 43 11.29 0.40 2.67
C ILE A 43 11.82 1.77 2.27
N ASP A 44 12.11 2.61 3.25
CA ASP A 44 12.77 3.89 3.04
C ASP A 44 14.28 3.72 3.25
N VAL A 45 15.01 3.61 2.13
CA VAL A 45 16.45 3.33 2.14
C VAL A 45 17.25 4.48 2.72
N LEU A 46 16.83 5.72 2.44
CA LEU A 46 17.53 6.93 2.87
C LEU A 46 17.48 7.09 4.38
N ASN A 47 16.31 6.81 4.97
CA ASN A 47 16.10 6.93 6.41
C ASN A 47 16.31 5.61 7.16
N SER A 48 16.64 4.51 6.48
CA SER A 48 16.72 3.18 7.11
C SER A 48 15.45 2.80 7.90
N GLU A 49 14.29 2.94 7.26
CA GLU A 49 13.00 2.70 7.89
C GLU A 49 12.16 1.66 7.15
N LEU A 50 11.53 0.79 7.94
CA LEU A 50 10.45 -0.09 7.50
C LEU A 50 9.11 0.62 7.77
N LYS A 51 8.30 0.79 6.72
CA LYS A 51 7.00 1.48 6.78
C LYS A 51 5.88 0.57 6.29
N VAL A 52 4.69 0.71 6.86
CA VAL A 52 3.46 0.18 6.29
C VAL A 52 2.54 1.35 5.98
N GLU A 53 2.20 1.49 4.70
CA GLU A 53 1.46 2.62 4.17
C GLU A 53 0.12 2.13 3.64
N ASN A 54 -0.92 2.94 3.83
CA ASN A 54 -2.21 2.70 3.18
C ASN A 54 -2.15 3.22 1.73
N ARG A 55 -2.33 2.31 0.76
CA ARG A 55 -2.31 2.59 -0.68
C ARG A 55 -3.36 3.61 -1.13
N PHE A 56 -4.40 3.82 -0.34
CA PHE A 56 -5.49 4.75 -0.62
C PHE A 56 -5.33 6.08 0.13
N SER A 57 -4.40 6.17 1.09
CA SER A 57 -4.15 7.38 1.88
C SER A 57 -3.32 8.41 1.09
N GLY A 58 -3.96 9.17 0.21
CA GLY A 58 -3.32 10.22 -0.57
C GLY A 58 -3.76 10.29 -2.03
N LYS A 59 -4.53 9.31 -2.51
CA LYS A 59 -5.29 9.50 -3.75
C LYS A 59 -6.44 10.47 -3.45
N LYS A 60 -6.18 11.76 -3.70
CA LYS A 60 -7.19 12.80 -3.91
C LYS A 60 -8.39 12.14 -4.60
N LYS A 61 -9.58 12.12 -3.96
CA LYS A 61 -10.83 11.51 -4.45
C LYS A 61 -10.81 11.44 -5.97
N MET A 62 -10.47 10.28 -6.55
CA MET A 62 -10.42 10.15 -8.00
C MET A 62 -11.86 10.31 -8.44
N LYS A 63 -12.21 11.50 -8.94
CA LYS A 63 -13.54 11.78 -9.44
C LYS A 63 -13.77 10.75 -10.55
N PHE A 64 -14.66 9.79 -10.32
CA PHE A 64 -15.13 8.82 -11.32
C PHE A 64 -15.96 9.54 -12.40
N SER A 65 -15.42 10.60 -13.02
CA SER A 65 -16.15 11.43 -13.98
C SER A 65 -15.95 11.00 -15.44
N HIS A 66 -15.30 9.87 -15.73
CA HIS A 66 -14.93 9.51 -17.10
C HIS A 66 -15.30 8.08 -17.54
N SER A 67 -16.23 7.39 -16.89
CA SER A 67 -16.59 6.02 -17.31
C SER A 67 -17.85 5.88 -18.19
N MET A 68 -18.55 6.95 -18.59
CA MET A 68 -19.77 6.80 -19.42
C MET A 68 -19.97 7.92 -20.47
N LYS A 69 -18.92 8.28 -21.20
CA LYS A 69 -19.06 8.99 -22.48
C LYS A 69 -18.23 8.27 -23.54
N GLY A 70 -18.80 7.25 -24.15
CA GLY A 70 -18.11 6.56 -25.24
C GLY A 70 -18.77 5.36 -25.89
N ASN A 71 -20.06 5.05 -25.63
CA ASN A 71 -20.73 3.95 -26.34
C ASN A 71 -22.25 4.15 -26.49
N LEU A 72 -22.66 5.37 -26.85
CA LEU A 72 -24.01 5.67 -27.32
C LEU A 72 -23.87 6.45 -28.63
N ASN A 73 -23.57 5.73 -29.71
CA ASN A 73 -23.54 6.17 -31.11
C ASN A 73 -22.83 5.03 -31.89
N TYR A 74 -23.41 4.21 -32.75
CA TYR A 74 -24.58 4.31 -33.61
C TYR A 74 -25.10 2.89 -33.92
N VAL A 75 -26.38 2.62 -33.65
CA VAL A 75 -27.16 1.61 -34.40
C VAL A 75 -28.21 2.41 -35.16
N ARG A 76 -27.98 2.62 -36.45
CA ARG A 76 -29.04 2.84 -37.43
C ARG A 76 -28.53 2.52 -38.82
#